data_AF-A0A6A8UIR1-F1
#
_entry.id   AF-A0A6A8UIR1-F1
#
_cell.length_a   1.000
_cell.length_b   1.000
_cell.length_c   1.000
_cell.angle_alpha   90.00
_cell.angle_beta   90.00
_cell.angle_gamma   90.00
#
_symmetry.space_group_name_H-M   'P 1'
#
loop_
_entity.id
_entity.type
_entity.pdbx_description
1 polymer ?
#
loop_
_entity_poly.entity_id
_entity_poly.type
_entity_poly.pdbx_seq_one_letter_code
_entity_poly.pdbx_strand_id
1 'polypeptide(L)'
;MPNHSYEDFLYTDDQQLHSLYEVQKEYDQKNGDISKYRDKMLCPECKTAKLRFTHKTSERRAFLSTHPSSNHEEGCSYNYDLASNKAFKEFVATLTEEQVHDRLEAVLNTMLPRDRRDNENAVNAEQQNPFVIDMGARNHQPNRRVIPRKSMNRWFDKADENNMFLFYGKVRLEVENCDTRNGERYRLIVKTKRGEEWIRKTSIFRDLIQDPIDENTTYDLAVLGNLKFYKDFPQIVTESFTSILYREARI
;
A
#
# COMPACT_ATOMS: atom_id res chain seq x y z
N MET A 1 -15.07 -8.06 -13.82
CA MET A 1 -13.81 -8.59 -13.26
C MET A 1 -13.40 -7.66 -12.13
N PRO A 2 -13.02 -8.15 -10.94
CA PRO A 2 -12.45 -7.27 -9.93
C PRO A 2 -11.21 -6.62 -10.55
N ASN A 3 -11.19 -5.29 -10.62
CA ASN A 3 -10.08 -4.52 -11.18
C ASN A 3 -8.84 -4.70 -10.29
N HIS A 4 -8.09 -5.77 -10.50
CA HIS A 4 -6.74 -5.95 -9.96
C HIS A 4 -5.78 -5.05 -10.74
N SER A 5 -6.00 -3.74 -10.67
CA SER A 5 -5.11 -2.74 -11.25
C SER A 5 -3.91 -2.52 -10.33
N TYR A 6 -2.71 -2.49 -10.89
CA TYR A 6 -1.49 -2.16 -10.16
C TYR A 6 -1.20 -0.66 -10.29
N GLU A 7 -0.61 -0.10 -9.24
CA GLU A 7 -0.24 1.32 -9.17
C GLU A 7 1.27 1.51 -9.08
N ASP A 8 1.96 0.44 -8.67
CA ASP A 8 3.41 0.34 -8.62
C ASP A 8 3.81 -0.99 -9.29
N PHE A 9 5.03 -1.04 -9.80
CA PHE A 9 5.62 -2.23 -10.42
C PHE A 9 7.09 -2.33 -10.05
N LEU A 10 7.61 -3.55 -10.02
CA LEU A 10 9.06 -3.77 -9.94
C LEU A 10 9.63 -3.53 -11.33
N TYR A 11 10.54 -2.56 -11.46
CA TYR A 11 11.23 -2.29 -12.72
C TYR A 11 12.46 -3.16 -12.84
N THR A 12 12.59 -3.89 -13.95
CA THR A 12 13.66 -4.90 -14.07
C THR A 12 15.06 -4.31 -14.18
N ASP A 13 15.21 -3.09 -14.68
CA ASP A 13 16.54 -2.54 -14.96
C ASP A 13 17.27 -2.10 -13.69
N ASP A 14 16.56 -1.59 -12.68
CA ASP A 14 17.14 -1.15 -11.40
C ASP A 14 16.65 -1.94 -10.18
N GLN A 15 15.71 -2.87 -10.38
CA GLN A 15 15.11 -3.69 -9.32
C GLN A 15 14.40 -2.86 -8.24
N GLN A 16 13.96 -1.64 -8.58
CA GLN A 16 13.24 -0.75 -7.69
C GLN A 16 11.74 -0.73 -7.99
N LEU A 17 10.96 -0.24 -7.04
CA LEU A 17 9.54 0.02 -7.25
C LEU A 17 9.35 1.37 -7.94
N HIS A 18 8.70 1.33 -9.08
CA HIS A 18 8.31 2.49 -9.85
C HIS A 18 6.81 2.66 -9.85
N SER A 19 6.35 3.90 -9.96
CA SER A 19 4.94 4.21 -10.01
C SER A 19 4.40 4.22 -11.44
N LEU A 20 3.14 3.83 -11.61
CA LEU A 20 2.34 4.03 -12.82
C LEU A 20 2.39 5.49 -13.32
N TYR A 21 2.53 6.47 -12.41
CA TYR A 21 2.66 7.88 -12.78
C TYR A 21 3.86 8.13 -13.72
N GLU A 22 4.99 7.46 -13.49
CA GLU A 22 6.20 7.63 -14.29
C GLU A 22 6.00 7.11 -15.72
N VAL A 23 5.28 6.00 -15.88
CA VAL A 23 4.95 5.43 -17.19
C VAL A 23 3.98 6.34 -17.95
N GLN A 24 2.98 6.89 -17.26
CA GLN A 24 2.05 7.85 -17.87
C GLN A 24 2.75 9.15 -18.27
N LYS A 25 3.68 9.65 -17.45
CA LYS A 25 4.48 10.83 -17.77
C LYS A 25 5.35 10.58 -19.01
N GLU A 26 6.02 9.43 -19.09
CA GLU A 26 6.79 9.05 -20.28
C GLU A 26 5.90 8.97 -21.53
N TYR A 27 4.75 8.31 -21.43
CA TYR A 27 3.76 8.23 -22.51
C TYR A 27 3.36 9.62 -23.02
N ASP A 28 3.04 10.54 -22.10
CA ASP A 28 2.65 11.91 -22.44
C ASP A 28 3.81 12.70 -23.08
N GLN A 29 5.04 12.51 -22.62
CA GLN A 29 6.23 13.24 -23.10
C GLN A 29 6.81 12.70 -24.41
N LYS A 30 6.60 11.42 -24.70
CA LYS A 30 7.17 10.71 -25.86
C LYS A 30 6.11 10.36 -26.92
N ASN A 31 4.98 11.06 -26.94
CA ASN A 31 3.89 10.83 -27.90
C ASN A 31 3.43 9.37 -27.97
N GLY A 32 3.29 8.75 -26.81
CA GLY A 32 2.80 7.38 -26.66
C GLY A 32 3.88 6.29 -26.61
N ASP A 33 5.15 6.65 -26.81
CA ASP A 33 6.25 5.70 -26.69
C ASP A 33 6.59 5.42 -25.22
N ILE A 34 6.44 4.16 -24.82
CA ILE A 34 6.81 3.63 -23.50
C ILE A 34 7.80 2.47 -23.63
N SER A 35 8.56 2.41 -24.72
CA SER A 35 9.54 1.34 -24.97
C SER A 35 10.54 1.16 -23.83
N LYS A 36 10.81 2.24 -23.07
CA LYS A 36 11.56 2.19 -21.81
C LYS A 36 11.01 1.17 -20.82
N TYR A 37 9.68 1.03 -20.69
CA TYR A 37 9.02 0.18 -19.68
C TYR A 37 8.45 -1.11 -20.25
N ARG A 38 8.36 -1.25 -21.58
CA ARG A 38 7.78 -2.43 -22.22
C ARG A 38 8.54 -3.69 -21.81
N ASP A 39 7.80 -4.72 -21.37
CA ASP A 39 8.31 -6.01 -20.87
C ASP A 39 9.22 -5.95 -19.63
N LYS A 40 9.35 -4.77 -19.00
CA LYS A 40 10.21 -4.51 -17.85
C LYS A 40 9.45 -4.18 -16.57
N MET A 41 8.12 -4.27 -16.61
CA MET A 41 7.26 -4.06 -15.45
C MET A 41 6.82 -5.40 -14.90
N LEU A 42 7.23 -5.74 -13.69
CA LEU A 42 6.85 -6.98 -13.00
C LEU A 42 5.92 -6.67 -11.82
N CYS A 43 5.17 -7.70 -11.41
CA CYS A 43 4.34 -7.65 -10.21
C CYS A 43 5.21 -7.25 -9.01
N PRO A 44 4.84 -6.20 -8.27
CA PRO A 44 5.65 -5.71 -7.15
C PRO A 44 5.73 -6.70 -5.99
N GLU A 45 4.85 -7.69 -5.96
CA GLU A 45 4.77 -8.68 -4.88
C GLU A 45 5.52 -9.97 -5.21
N CYS A 46 5.13 -10.67 -6.29
CA CYS A 46 5.77 -11.93 -6.66
C CYS A 46 7.00 -11.77 -7.54
N LYS A 47 7.27 -10.56 -8.05
CA LYS A 47 8.44 -10.22 -8.87
C LYS A 47 8.61 -11.03 -10.17
N THR A 48 7.58 -11.79 -10.57
CA THR A 48 7.65 -12.70 -11.72
C THR A 48 6.61 -12.37 -12.79
N ALA A 49 5.36 -12.04 -12.40
CA ALA A 49 4.31 -11.77 -13.38
C ALA A 49 4.55 -10.46 -14.13
N LYS A 50 4.60 -10.50 -15.46
CA LYS A 50 4.71 -9.30 -16.31
C LYS A 50 3.43 -8.49 -16.27
N LEU A 51 3.59 -7.17 -16.22
CA LEU A 51 2.50 -6.20 -16.22
C LEU A 51 2.45 -5.46 -17.55
N ARG A 52 1.23 -5.09 -17.93
CA ARG A 52 0.89 -4.28 -19.10
C ARG A 52 0.31 -2.95 -18.66
N PHE A 53 0.78 -1.87 -19.29
CA PHE A 53 0.23 -0.54 -19.15
C PHE A 53 -0.94 -0.27 -20.11
N THR A 54 -1.98 0.36 -19.57
CA THR A 54 -3.06 0.98 -20.33
C THR A 54 -3.06 2.47 -20.00
N HIS A 55 -2.92 3.31 -21.03
CA HIS A 55 -2.87 4.76 -20.88
C HIS A 55 -4.22 5.35 -20.47
N LYS A 56 -4.18 6.54 -19.85
CA LYS A 56 -5.39 7.32 -19.54
C LYS A 56 -6.14 7.72 -20.81
N THR A 57 -7.46 7.66 -20.79
CA THR A 57 -8.35 8.26 -21.79
C THR A 57 -9.18 9.37 -21.14
N SER A 58 -10.06 10.04 -21.91
CA SER A 58 -11.01 11.02 -21.36
C SER A 58 -11.93 10.43 -20.29
N GLU A 59 -12.24 9.13 -20.38
CA GLU A 59 -13.20 8.45 -19.51
C GLU A 59 -12.55 7.56 -18.46
N ARG A 60 -11.28 7.16 -18.66
CA ARG A 60 -10.61 6.16 -17.81
C ARG A 60 -9.22 6.59 -17.41
N ARG A 61 -8.87 6.32 -16.16
CA ARG A 61 -7.51 6.52 -15.67
C ARG A 61 -6.57 5.50 -16.27
N ALA A 62 -5.28 5.83 -16.31
CA ALA A 62 -4.25 4.86 -16.60
C ALA A 62 -4.27 3.75 -15.56
N PHE A 63 -3.88 2.54 -15.93
CA PHE A 63 -3.73 1.43 -15.01
C PHE A 63 -2.74 0.40 -15.54
N LEU A 64 -2.13 -0.35 -14.62
CA LEU A 64 -1.42 -1.58 -14.93
C LEU A 64 -2.32 -2.78 -14.72
N SER A 65 -2.13 -3.83 -15.52
CA SER A 65 -2.82 -5.11 -15.38
C SER A 65 -1.84 -6.25 -15.69
N THR A 66 -2.12 -7.47 -15.22
CA THR A 66 -1.29 -8.63 -15.57
C THR A 66 -1.34 -8.88 -17.08
N HIS A 67 -0.18 -9.15 -17.68
CA HIS A 67 -0.12 -9.54 -19.07
C HIS A 67 -0.83 -10.91 -19.25
N PRO A 68 -1.72 -11.09 -20.24
CA PRO A 68 -2.52 -12.32 -20.37
C PRO A 68 -1.72 -13.62 -20.47
N SER A 69 -0.49 -13.56 -20.97
CA SER A 69 0.42 -14.71 -21.07
C SER A 69 1.33 -14.90 -19.86
N SER A 70 1.16 -14.12 -18.80
CA SER A 70 2.00 -14.17 -17.62
C SER A 70 1.20 -14.64 -16.40
N ASN A 71 1.80 -15.54 -15.63
CA ASN A 71 1.23 -16.04 -14.39
C ASN A 71 2.00 -15.46 -13.19
N HIS A 72 1.33 -15.41 -12.04
CA HIS A 72 1.97 -15.10 -10.76
C HIS A 72 2.55 -16.37 -10.14
N GLU A 73 3.53 -16.20 -9.26
CA GLU A 73 4.04 -17.30 -8.43
C GLU A 73 2.99 -17.77 -7.42
N GLU A 74 3.18 -19.00 -6.93
CA GLU A 74 2.37 -19.56 -5.86
C GLU A 74 2.39 -18.65 -4.63
N GLY A 75 1.25 -18.49 -3.99
CA GLY A 75 1.12 -17.64 -2.80
C GLY A 75 0.98 -16.14 -3.09
N CYS A 76 1.10 -15.68 -4.35
CA CYS A 76 0.80 -14.28 -4.68
C CYS A 76 -0.67 -13.95 -4.45
N SER A 77 -0.94 -12.80 -3.83
CA SER A 77 -2.28 -12.30 -3.51
C SER A 77 -3.13 -12.16 -4.77
N TYR A 78 -2.54 -11.79 -5.91
CA TYR A 78 -3.26 -11.65 -7.19
C TYR A 78 -3.82 -12.97 -7.75
N ASN A 79 -3.51 -14.11 -7.15
CA ASN A 79 -4.13 -15.40 -7.48
C ASN A 79 -5.47 -15.64 -6.77
N TYR A 80 -5.85 -14.79 -5.80
CA TYR A 80 -7.03 -14.97 -4.98
C TYR A 80 -8.04 -13.84 -5.19
N ASP A 81 -9.31 -14.13 -4.89
CA ASP A 81 -10.37 -13.13 -4.91
C ASP A 81 -10.27 -12.16 -3.72
N LEU A 82 -10.71 -10.92 -3.92
CA LEU A 82 -10.83 -9.93 -2.85
C LEU A 82 -11.83 -10.37 -1.76
N ALA A 83 -11.47 -10.09 -0.50
CA ALA A 83 -12.36 -10.14 0.64
C ALA A 83 -13.37 -8.98 0.57
N SER A 84 -14.58 -9.20 1.07
CA SER A 84 -15.53 -8.11 1.25
C SER A 84 -15.07 -7.19 2.37
N ASN A 85 -15.43 -5.90 2.33
CA ASN A 85 -15.10 -4.94 3.40
C ASN A 85 -15.60 -5.43 4.77
N LYS A 86 -16.78 -6.06 4.82
CA LYS A 86 -17.33 -6.67 6.04
C LYS A 86 -16.44 -7.79 6.57
N ALA A 87 -16.08 -8.74 5.71
CA ALA A 87 -15.22 -9.86 6.08
C ALA A 87 -13.84 -9.38 6.57
N PHE A 88 -13.28 -8.35 5.92
CA PHE A 88 -12.00 -7.78 6.33
C PHE A 88 -12.11 -7.15 7.74
N LYS A 89 -13.16 -6.37 8.02
CA LYS A 89 -13.40 -5.78 9.36
C LYS A 89 -13.56 -6.84 10.44
N GLU A 90 -14.34 -7.89 10.16
CA GLU A 90 -14.51 -9.02 11.07
C GLU A 90 -13.17 -9.71 11.35
N PHE A 91 -12.33 -9.92 10.33
CA PHE A 91 -11.00 -10.48 10.50
C PHE A 91 -10.11 -9.60 11.38
N VAL A 92 -10.03 -8.29 11.12
CA VAL A 92 -9.18 -7.37 11.89
C VAL A 92 -9.60 -7.30 13.36
N ALA A 93 -10.91 -7.37 13.64
CA ALA A 93 -11.42 -7.41 15.01
C ALA A 93 -10.98 -8.66 15.80
N THR A 94 -10.48 -9.70 15.14
CA THR A 94 -9.93 -10.91 15.80
C THR A 94 -8.44 -10.81 16.11
N LEU A 95 -7.74 -9.80 15.59
CA LEU A 95 -6.29 -9.68 15.73
C LEU A 95 -5.91 -9.00 17.05
N THR A 96 -4.83 -9.50 17.65
CA THR A 96 -4.13 -8.79 18.74
C THR A 96 -3.27 -7.65 18.17
N GLU A 97 -2.83 -6.73 19.03
CA GLU A 97 -1.93 -5.64 18.61
C GLU A 97 -0.61 -6.16 18.01
N GLU A 98 -0.05 -7.22 18.60
CA GLU A 98 1.15 -7.90 18.10
C GLU A 98 0.92 -8.48 16.70
N GLN A 99 -0.22 -9.15 16.47
CA GLN A 99 -0.56 -9.70 15.16
C GLN A 99 -0.79 -8.61 14.10
N VAL A 100 -1.32 -7.46 14.50
CA VAL A 100 -1.42 -6.28 13.61
C VAL A 100 -0.03 -5.77 13.28
N HIS A 101 0.85 -5.62 14.28
CA HIS A 101 2.22 -5.18 14.09
C HIS A 101 3.00 -6.10 13.14
N ASP A 102 3.01 -7.41 13.40
CA ASP A 102 3.66 -8.42 12.55
C ASP A 102 3.17 -8.37 11.11
N ARG A 103 1.86 -8.16 10.92
CA ARG A 103 1.28 -8.03 9.59
C ARG A 103 1.74 -6.75 8.90
N LEU A 104 1.77 -5.62 9.59
CA LEU A 104 2.28 -4.36 9.02
C LEU A 104 3.77 -4.47 8.68
N GLU A 105 4.56 -5.16 9.50
CA GLU A 105 5.97 -5.44 9.22
C GLU A 105 6.14 -6.32 7.98
N ALA A 106 5.35 -7.39 7.85
CA ALA A 106 5.34 -8.24 6.67
C ALA A 106 4.92 -7.47 5.40
N VAL A 107 3.96 -6.54 5.50
CA VAL A 107 3.60 -5.60 4.41
C VAL A 107 4.81 -4.78 3.99
N LEU A 108 5.51 -4.16 4.94
CA LEU A 108 6.72 -3.37 4.65
C LEU A 108 7.83 -4.22 4.05
N ASN A 109 8.05 -5.43 4.55
CA ASN A 109 9.09 -6.32 4.02
C ASN A 109 8.78 -6.83 2.62
N THR A 110 7.49 -7.02 2.30
CA THR A 110 7.04 -7.46 0.97
C THR A 110 7.07 -6.31 -0.04
N MET A 111 6.51 -5.16 0.33
CA MET A 111 6.27 -4.05 -0.59
C MET A 111 7.34 -2.97 -0.56
N LEU A 112 8.19 -2.91 0.46
CA LEU A 112 9.26 -1.93 0.61
C LEU A 112 10.51 -2.65 1.16
N PRO A 113 11.03 -3.65 0.42
CA PRO A 113 12.15 -4.45 0.90
C PRO A 113 13.37 -3.56 1.11
N ARG A 114 14.14 -3.90 2.14
CA ARG A 114 15.44 -3.29 2.45
C ARG A 114 16.53 -4.30 2.12
N ASP A 115 17.69 -3.80 1.70
CA ASP A 115 18.90 -4.62 1.65
C ASP A 115 19.17 -5.17 3.05
N ARG A 116 19.00 -6.48 3.21
CA ARG A 116 19.30 -7.20 4.44
C ARG A 116 20.81 -7.26 4.56
N ARG A 117 21.40 -6.60 5.56
CA ARG A 117 22.72 -7.04 6.05
C ARG A 117 22.47 -8.33 6.83
N ASP A 118 23.33 -9.32 6.64
CA ASP A 118 23.20 -10.73 7.05
C ASP A 118 22.92 -11.03 8.55
N ASN A 119 22.62 -10.04 9.40
CA ASN A 119 22.47 -10.19 10.85
C ASN A 119 21.13 -9.70 11.44
N GLU A 120 20.16 -9.27 10.64
CA GLU A 120 18.79 -9.05 11.16
C GLU A 120 18.04 -10.39 11.08
N ASN A 121 17.93 -11.06 12.24
CA ASN A 121 17.24 -12.34 12.43
C ASN A 121 16.00 -12.43 11.54
N ALA A 122 16.08 -13.26 10.50
CA ALA A 122 14.95 -13.56 9.63
C ALA A 122 13.87 -14.23 10.48
N VAL A 123 12.90 -13.44 10.95
CA VAL A 123 11.67 -13.98 11.51
C VAL A 123 11.10 -14.90 10.43
N ASN A 124 10.88 -16.14 10.84
CA ASN A 124 10.74 -17.34 10.00
C ASN A 124 9.98 -17.10 8.69
N ALA A 125 10.63 -17.51 7.59
CA ALA A 125 10.13 -17.49 6.22
C ALA A 125 9.04 -18.55 5.95
N GLU A 126 8.12 -18.74 6.89
CA GLU A 126 6.84 -19.45 6.67
C GLU A 126 5.63 -18.50 6.79
N GLN A 127 5.87 -17.19 6.89
CA GLN A 127 4.78 -16.21 7.01
C GLN A 127 3.94 -16.19 5.72
N GLN A 128 2.70 -16.64 5.87
CA GLN A 128 1.64 -16.47 4.89
C GLN A 128 1.65 -15.02 4.35
N ASN A 129 1.45 -14.87 3.05
CA ASN A 129 1.36 -13.58 2.38
C ASN A 129 0.53 -12.59 3.22
N PRO A 130 1.07 -11.41 3.59
CA PRO A 130 0.41 -10.51 4.53
C PRO A 130 -0.92 -9.95 4.01
N PHE A 131 -1.15 -10.08 2.70
CA PHE A 131 -2.38 -9.66 2.03
C PHE A 131 -3.40 -10.79 1.86
N VAL A 132 -3.09 -12.02 2.27
CA VAL A 132 -4.00 -13.17 2.17
C VAL A 132 -4.47 -13.55 3.56
N ILE A 133 -5.78 -13.77 3.68
CA ILE A 133 -6.43 -14.25 4.90
C ILE A 133 -7.17 -15.56 4.60
N ASP A 134 -7.20 -16.45 5.58
CA ASP A 134 -8.02 -17.66 5.54
C ASP A 134 -9.41 -17.37 6.10
N MET A 135 -10.45 -17.51 5.27
CA MET A 135 -11.85 -17.35 5.67
C MET A 135 -12.48 -18.69 6.10
N GLY A 136 -11.66 -19.69 6.42
CA GLY A 136 -12.08 -21.05 6.74
C GLY A 136 -12.31 -21.92 5.50
N ALA A 137 -12.96 -23.07 5.66
CA ALA A 137 -13.24 -23.98 4.55
C ALA A 137 -14.61 -23.69 3.91
N ARG A 138 -14.66 -23.66 2.57
CA ARG A 138 -15.90 -23.81 1.79
C ARG A 138 -15.76 -25.04 0.91
N ASN A 139 -16.73 -25.95 0.95
CA ASN A 139 -16.75 -27.17 0.13
C ASN A 139 -15.44 -27.99 0.23
N HIS A 140 -14.90 -28.15 1.44
CA HIS A 140 -13.64 -28.86 1.71
C HIS A 140 -12.37 -28.26 1.06
N GLN A 141 -12.45 -27.03 0.53
CA GLN A 141 -11.29 -26.27 0.06
C GLN A 141 -11.02 -25.03 0.94
N PRO A 142 -9.75 -24.65 1.14
CA PRO A 142 -9.40 -23.42 1.84
C PRO A 142 -9.98 -22.20 1.10
N ASN A 143 -10.79 -21.39 1.79
CA ASN A 143 -11.34 -20.16 1.23
C ASN A 143 -10.41 -19.00 1.55
N ARG A 144 -9.30 -18.91 0.82
CA ARG A 144 -8.35 -17.80 0.94
C ARG A 144 -8.85 -16.58 0.18
N ARG A 145 -8.75 -15.41 0.79
CA ARG A 145 -9.17 -14.12 0.21
C ARG A 145 -8.07 -13.07 0.38
N VAL A 146 -8.03 -12.13 -0.55
CA VAL A 146 -7.11 -10.99 -0.48
C VAL A 146 -7.73 -9.86 0.31
N ILE A 147 -7.02 -9.35 1.31
CA ILE A 147 -7.39 -8.09 1.95
C ILE A 147 -6.94 -6.91 1.08
N PRO A 148 -7.83 -5.94 0.79
CA PRO A 148 -7.49 -4.80 -0.05
C PRO A 148 -6.29 -4.02 0.48
N ARG A 149 -5.39 -3.61 -0.42
CA ARG A 149 -4.25 -2.76 -0.11
C ARG A 149 -4.21 -1.51 -0.98
N LYS A 150 -3.54 -0.46 -0.50
CA LYS A 150 -3.42 0.80 -1.21
C LYS A 150 -2.04 1.44 -1.01
N SER A 151 -1.34 1.67 -2.11
CA SER A 151 -0.13 2.50 -2.08
C SER A 151 -0.47 3.94 -1.69
N MET A 152 0.37 4.59 -0.88
CA MET A 152 0.22 6.01 -0.52
C MET A 152 0.34 6.91 -1.75
N ASN A 153 1.07 6.47 -2.78
CA ASN A 153 1.19 7.19 -4.05
C ASN A 153 -0.10 7.14 -4.89
N ARG A 154 -1.02 6.20 -4.58
CA ARG A 154 -2.30 6.05 -5.28
C ARG A 154 -3.25 7.20 -4.97
N TRP A 155 -4.12 7.53 -5.92
CA TRP A 155 -5.28 8.39 -5.67
C TRP A 155 -6.21 7.79 -4.60
N PHE A 156 -6.72 8.65 -3.73
CA PHE A 156 -7.74 8.30 -2.75
C PHE A 156 -9.05 8.83 -3.28
N ASP A 157 -9.93 7.93 -3.73
CA ASP A 157 -11.22 8.29 -4.33
C ASP A 157 -12.32 8.23 -3.30
N LYS A 158 -13.36 9.05 -3.46
CA LYS A 158 -14.55 8.97 -2.60
C LYS A 158 -15.26 7.60 -2.68
N ALA A 159 -15.10 6.88 -3.78
CA ALA A 159 -15.60 5.51 -3.91
C ALA A 159 -14.96 4.53 -2.91
N ASP A 160 -13.79 4.88 -2.37
CA ASP A 160 -13.08 4.10 -1.36
C ASP A 160 -13.45 4.51 0.08
N GLU A 161 -14.34 5.49 0.26
CA GLU A 161 -14.74 5.97 1.58
C GLU A 161 -15.43 4.84 2.39
N ASN A 162 -15.08 4.75 3.67
CA ASN A 162 -15.50 3.72 4.64
C ASN A 162 -15.02 2.29 4.35
N ASN A 163 -14.20 2.09 3.30
CA ASN A 163 -13.52 0.83 3.05
C ASN A 163 -12.21 0.75 3.82
N MET A 164 -11.94 -0.44 4.35
CA MET A 164 -10.71 -0.75 5.07
C MET A 164 -9.63 -1.23 4.10
N PHE A 165 -8.40 -0.76 4.30
CA PHE A 165 -7.25 -1.11 3.50
C PHE A 165 -6.00 -1.29 4.36
N LEU A 166 -5.06 -2.09 3.86
CA LEU A 166 -3.65 -1.98 4.20
C LEU A 166 -3.01 -0.90 3.34
N PHE A 167 -2.71 0.26 3.93
CA PHE A 167 -1.97 1.31 3.26
C PHE A 167 -0.47 1.08 3.42
N TYR A 168 0.32 1.39 2.38
CA TYR A 168 1.78 1.31 2.45
C TYR A 168 2.44 2.33 1.52
N GLY A 169 3.67 2.74 1.81
CA GLY A 169 4.47 3.56 0.88
C GLY A 169 5.63 4.30 1.55
N LYS A 170 6.53 4.85 0.72
CA LYS A 170 7.56 5.78 1.17
C LYS A 170 6.99 7.19 1.32
N VAL A 171 7.12 7.77 2.50
CA VAL A 171 6.46 9.03 2.88
C VAL A 171 7.39 9.94 3.67
N ARG A 172 7.07 11.23 3.71
CA ARG A 172 7.52 12.11 4.79
C ARG A 172 6.39 12.30 5.79
N LEU A 173 6.76 12.43 7.06
CA LEU A 173 5.82 12.56 8.16
C LEU A 173 6.01 13.93 8.82
N GLU A 174 4.94 14.48 9.36
CA GLU A 174 4.93 15.72 10.16
C GLU A 174 3.91 15.54 11.28
N VAL A 175 4.20 16.07 12.47
CA VAL A 175 3.29 16.02 13.61
C VAL A 175 2.59 17.37 13.76
N GLU A 176 1.27 17.38 13.64
CA GLU A 176 0.43 18.57 13.77
C GLU A 176 -0.33 18.48 15.11
N ASN A 177 -0.22 19.53 15.93
CA ASN A 177 -1.07 19.68 17.12
C ASN A 177 -2.46 20.16 16.69
N CYS A 178 -3.49 19.60 17.31
CA CYS A 178 -4.87 19.99 17.05
C CYS A 178 -5.67 20.12 18.34
N ASP A 179 -6.34 21.27 18.48
CA ASP A 179 -7.24 21.52 19.59
C ASP A 179 -8.55 20.76 19.38
N THR A 180 -8.89 19.93 20.37
CA THR A 180 -10.17 19.22 20.41
C THR A 180 -10.96 19.66 21.64
N ARG A 181 -12.24 19.26 21.70
CA ARG A 181 -13.06 19.46 22.91
C ARG A 181 -12.45 18.83 24.17
N ASN A 182 -11.58 17.83 23.98
CA ASN A 182 -10.94 17.06 25.06
C ASN A 182 -9.50 17.52 25.31
N GLY A 183 -9.13 18.72 24.84
CA GLY A 183 -7.79 19.30 24.94
C GLY A 183 -6.95 19.08 23.68
N GLU A 184 -5.66 19.37 23.83
CA GLU A 184 -4.66 19.20 22.78
C GLU A 184 -4.50 17.71 22.42
N ARG A 185 -4.41 17.46 21.12
CA ARG A 185 -4.26 16.13 20.52
C ARG A 185 -3.32 16.21 19.33
N TYR A 186 -2.79 15.07 18.92
CA TYR A 186 -1.83 14.96 17.83
C TYR A 186 -2.43 14.31 16.59
N ARG A 187 -1.93 14.75 15.44
CA ARG A 187 -2.24 14.20 14.13
C ARG A 187 -0.95 14.04 13.35
N LEU A 188 -0.77 12.86 12.78
CA LEU A 188 0.33 12.57 11.88
C LEU A 188 -0.07 12.93 10.45
N ILE A 189 0.65 13.87 9.85
CA ILE A 189 0.49 14.31 8.47
C ILE A 189 1.38 13.44 7.58
N VAL A 190 0.77 12.81 6.59
CA VAL A 190 1.48 11.95 5.64
C VAL A 190 1.65 12.71 4.33
N LYS A 191 2.91 12.91 3.92
CA LYS A 191 3.29 13.56 2.67
C LYS A 191 3.85 12.52 1.70
N THR A 192 3.45 12.61 0.44
CA THR A 192 3.95 11.73 -0.64
C THR A 192 4.69 12.55 -1.69
N LYS A 193 5.72 11.97 -2.28
CA LYS A 193 6.49 12.63 -3.33
C LYS A 193 5.73 12.63 -4.65
N ARG A 194 5.56 13.79 -5.27
CA ARG A 194 5.05 13.95 -6.64
C ARG A 194 6.03 14.81 -7.43
N GLY A 195 6.83 14.18 -8.30
CA GLY A 195 7.95 14.87 -8.93
C GLY A 195 9.03 15.21 -7.91
N GLU A 196 9.35 16.49 -7.78
CA GLU A 196 10.35 16.99 -6.81
C GLU A 196 9.73 17.42 -5.47
N GLU A 197 8.41 17.54 -5.40
CA GLU A 197 7.71 18.10 -4.25
C GLU A 197 7.12 17.02 -3.33
N TRP A 198 7.10 17.30 -2.03
CA TRP A 198 6.40 16.51 -1.01
C TRP A 198 5.05 17.15 -0.70
N ILE A 199 3.97 16.47 -1.07
CA ILE A 199 2.61 17.03 -0.96
C ILE A 199 1.85 16.31 0.15
N ARG A 200 1.16 17.09 1.00
CA ARG A 200 0.24 16.57 2.02
C ARG A 200 -0.81 15.69 1.36
N LYS A 201 -0.77 14.40 1.66
CA LYS A 201 -1.60 13.37 1.04
C LYS A 201 -2.80 13.03 1.89
N THR A 202 -2.57 12.79 3.17
CA THR A 202 -3.59 12.36 4.13
C THR A 202 -3.12 12.70 5.54
N SER A 203 -3.93 12.33 6.52
CA SER A 203 -3.55 12.41 7.93
C SER A 203 -4.12 11.25 8.73
N ILE A 204 -3.48 10.96 9.85
CA ILE A 204 -3.84 9.90 10.80
C ILE A 204 -3.97 10.54 12.17
N PHE A 205 -5.13 10.39 12.81
CA PHE A 205 -5.30 10.90 14.17
C PHE A 205 -4.56 10.01 15.17
N ARG A 206 -3.77 10.61 16.05
CA ARG A 206 -2.89 9.91 17.01
C ARG A 206 -3.34 10.09 18.46
N ASP A 207 -4.43 10.82 18.69
CA ASP A 207 -4.95 11.17 20.01
C ASP A 207 -3.86 11.81 20.88
N LEU A 208 -3.46 11.18 21.99
CA LEU A 208 -2.43 11.70 22.89
C LEU A 208 -0.99 11.32 22.47
N ILE A 209 -0.83 10.52 21.41
CA ILE A 209 0.48 10.01 20.98
C ILE A 209 1.17 11.05 20.10
N GLN A 210 2.26 11.61 20.61
CA GLN A 210 3.19 12.42 19.83
C GLN A 210 4.29 11.52 19.26
N ASP A 211 4.22 11.21 17.97
CA ASP A 211 5.23 10.39 17.30
C ASP A 211 6.59 11.15 17.23
N PRO A 212 7.74 10.51 17.54
CA PRO A 212 9.06 11.13 17.42
C PRO A 212 9.50 11.18 15.95
N ILE A 213 9.09 12.22 15.23
CA ILE A 213 9.30 12.34 13.78
C ILE A 213 10.33 13.41 13.45
N ASP A 214 11.33 13.05 12.62
CA ASP A 214 12.11 14.01 11.82
C ASP A 214 11.44 14.21 10.45
N GLU A 215 10.97 15.43 10.18
CA GLU A 215 10.26 15.81 8.95
C GLU A 215 11.11 15.76 7.68
N ASN A 216 12.43 15.78 7.82
CA ASN A 216 13.35 15.71 6.68
C ASN A 216 13.63 14.27 6.23
N THR A 217 13.28 13.31 7.08
CA THR A 217 13.52 11.88 6.85
C THR A 217 12.38 11.25 6.05
N THR A 218 12.73 10.33 5.14
CA THR A 218 11.77 9.50 4.43
C THR A 218 11.53 8.22 5.24
N TYR A 219 10.29 7.82 5.42
CA TYR A 219 9.89 6.62 6.15
C TYR A 219 9.22 5.63 5.22
N ASP A 220 9.48 4.34 5.43
CA ASP A 220 8.58 3.29 4.96
C ASP A 220 7.42 3.23 5.96
N LEU A 221 6.20 3.45 5.50
CA LEU A 221 4.99 3.49 6.32
C LEU A 221 4.04 2.36 5.90
N ALA A 222 3.45 1.68 6.87
CA ALA A 222 2.30 0.79 6.71
C ALA A 222 1.22 1.13 7.74
N VAL A 223 -0.04 1.12 7.32
CA VAL A 223 -1.19 1.49 8.17
C VAL A 223 -2.36 0.57 7.88
N LEU A 224 -3.02 0.08 8.92
CA LEU A 224 -4.29 -0.63 8.80
C LEU A 224 -5.41 0.28 9.27
N GLY A 225 -6.34 0.60 8.37
CA GLY A 225 -7.45 1.50 8.71
C GLY A 225 -8.44 1.73 7.59
N ASN A 226 -9.45 2.55 7.89
CA ASN A 226 -10.48 2.96 6.95
C ASN A 226 -10.17 4.33 6.35
N LEU A 227 -10.49 4.50 5.08
CA LEU A 227 -10.42 5.81 4.44
C LEU A 227 -11.69 6.62 4.72
N LYS A 228 -11.56 7.86 5.19
CA LYS A 228 -12.66 8.81 5.34
C LYS A 228 -12.33 10.14 4.68
N PHE A 229 -13.32 10.91 4.28
CA PHE A 229 -13.12 12.26 3.75
C PHE A 229 -13.73 13.32 4.66
N TYR A 230 -12.94 14.33 4.99
CA TYR A 230 -13.39 15.49 5.76
C TYR A 230 -13.11 16.74 4.95
N LYS A 231 -14.17 17.44 4.52
CA LYS A 231 -14.08 18.59 3.60
C LYS A 231 -13.21 18.27 2.37
N ASP A 232 -13.47 17.11 1.74
CA ASP A 232 -12.74 16.57 0.60
C ASP A 232 -11.26 16.20 0.84
N PHE A 233 -10.74 16.38 2.06
CA PHE A 233 -9.43 15.92 2.44
C PHE A 233 -9.49 14.49 2.99
N PRO A 234 -8.72 13.53 2.44
CA PRO A 234 -8.74 12.15 2.91
C PRO A 234 -7.99 11.99 4.24
N GLN A 235 -8.53 11.18 5.12
CA GLN A 235 -7.94 10.79 6.40
C GLN A 235 -7.99 9.26 6.53
N ILE A 236 -6.93 8.68 7.07
CA ILE A 236 -6.92 7.27 7.44
C ILE A 236 -7.26 7.19 8.92
N VAL A 237 -8.37 6.51 9.22
CA VAL A 237 -8.83 6.25 10.58
C VAL A 237 -8.45 4.82 10.92
N THR A 238 -7.50 4.67 11.84
CA THR A 238 -7.04 3.37 12.31
C THR A 238 -8.05 2.74 13.27
N GLU A 239 -8.09 1.40 13.34
CA GLU A 239 -8.95 0.67 14.29
C GLU A 239 -8.42 0.81 15.73
N SER A 240 -7.09 0.80 15.89
CA SER A 240 -6.38 1.18 17.11
C SER A 240 -5.32 2.23 16.80
N PHE A 241 -4.91 3.02 17.78
CA PHE A 241 -3.76 3.92 17.63
C PHE A 241 -2.44 3.15 17.40
N THR A 242 -2.39 1.85 17.64
CA THR A 242 -1.23 0.99 17.35
C THR A 242 -1.26 0.39 15.94
N SER A 243 -2.33 0.57 15.16
CA SER A 243 -2.46 0.02 13.79
C SER A 243 -1.68 0.81 12.73
N ILE A 244 -0.45 1.20 13.05
CA ILE A 244 0.49 1.94 12.22
C ILE A 244 1.91 1.45 12.52
N LEU A 245 2.73 1.33 11.49
CA LEU A 245 4.15 1.04 11.59
C LEU A 245 4.91 1.95 10.63
N TYR A 246 5.96 2.61 11.13
CA TYR A 246 6.89 3.35 10.30
C TYR A 246 8.33 3.08 10.73
N ARG A 247 9.24 3.17 9.76
CA ARG A 247 10.68 3.00 9.96
C ARG A 247 11.44 3.82 8.92
N GLU A 248 12.57 4.42 9.29
CA GLU A 248 13.37 5.23 8.37
C GLU A 248 13.74 4.44 7.11
N ALA A 249 13.37 4.95 5.93
CA ALA A 249 13.62 4.28 4.67
C ALA A 249 15.13 4.17 4.42
N ARG A 250 15.62 2.95 4.18
CA ARG A 250 16.99 2.74 3.69
C ARG A 250 17.02 3.08 2.19
N ILE A 251 18.06 3.81 1.77
CA ILE A 251 18.40 4.09 0.36
C ILE A 251 19.08 2.85 -0.21
#